data_AF-A0A9J6RCM9-F1
#
_entry.id   AF-A0A9J6RCM9-F1
#
_cell.length_a   1.000
_cell.length_b   1.000
_cell.length_c   1.000
_cell.angle_alpha   90.00
_cell.angle_beta   90.00
_cell.angle_gamma   90.00
#
_symmetry.space_group_name_H-M   'P 1'
#
loop_
_entity.id
_entity.type
_entity.pdbx_description
1 polymer ?
#
loop_
_entity_poly.entity_id
_entity_poly.type
_entity_poly.pdbx_seq_one_letter_code
_entity_poly.pdbx_strand_id
1 'polypeptide(L)' 'MSQIMVYVPYNSLANDLYLHNYGQELCMPNHFYGPAIREYYLLHYIKKGKGVFKLGTRNLHVKRG' A
#
# COMPACT_ATOMS: atom_id res chain seq x y z
N MET A 1 -15.94 -4.02 7.88
CA MET A 1 -15.10 -3.51 6.78
C MET A 1 -15.13 -4.54 5.67
N SER A 2 -15.93 -4.32 4.63
CA SER A 2 -16.08 -5.27 3.52
C SER A 2 -14.92 -5.09 2.55
N GLN A 3 -14.02 -6.08 2.48
CA GLN A 3 -13.01 -6.14 1.44
C GLN A 3 -13.73 -6.49 0.12
N ILE A 4 -13.74 -5.56 -0.82
CA ILE A 4 -14.24 -5.81 -2.17
C ILE A 4 -13.16 -6.63 -2.88
N MET A 5 -13.41 -7.93 -3.05
CA MET A 5 -12.59 -8.80 -3.88
C MET A 5 -12.94 -8.52 -5.35
N VAL A 6 -12.10 -7.75 -6.03
CA VAL A 6 -12.23 -7.53 -7.47
C VAL A 6 -11.66 -8.75 -8.18
N TYR A 7 -12.52 -9.51 -8.87
CA TYR A 7 -12.12 -10.63 -9.71
C TYR A 7 -11.42 -10.10 -10.97
N VAL A 8 -10.10 -10.21 -11.03
CA VAL A 8 -9.31 -9.93 -12.23
C VAL A 8 -9.13 -11.26 -12.97
N PRO A 9 -9.68 -11.43 -14.19
CA PRO A 9 -9.60 -12.70 -14.91
C PRO A 9 -8.15 -13.06 -15.23
N TYR A 10 -7.80 -14.33 -15.00
CA TYR A 10 -6.48 -14.90 -15.25
C TYR A 10 -6.16 -14.87 -16.75
N ASN A 11 -5.40 -13.88 -17.19
CA ASN A 11 -4.88 -13.81 -18.55
C ASN A 11 -3.43 -14.30 -18.52
N SER A 12 -3.15 -15.44 -19.13
CA SER A 12 -1.86 -16.14 -19.09
C SER A 12 -0.69 -15.37 -19.71
N LEU A 13 -0.96 -14.22 -20.34
CA LEU A 13 0.02 -13.27 -20.87
C LEU A 13 0.43 -12.17 -19.86
N ALA A 14 -0.19 -12.11 -18.67
CA ALA A 14 -0.01 -11.04 -17.68
C ALA A 14 0.61 -11.52 -16.35
N ASN A 15 1.50 -12.53 -16.40
CA ASN A 15 2.08 -13.14 -15.19
C ASN A 15 3.21 -12.32 -14.54
N ASP A 16 3.71 -11.27 -15.20
CA ASP A 16 4.81 -10.47 -14.66
C ASP A 16 4.34 -9.47 -13.59
N LEU A 17 3.09 -8.99 -13.69
CA LEU A 17 2.50 -8.03 -12.76
C LEU A 17 0.97 -8.20 -12.75
N TYR A 18 0.40 -8.53 -11.59
CA TYR A 18 -1.04 -8.58 -11.39
C TYR A 18 -1.48 -7.75 -10.18
N LEU A 19 -2.70 -7.23 -10.24
CA LEU A 19 -3.27 -6.43 -9.16
C LEU A 19 -3.80 -7.36 -8.06
N HIS A 20 -3.18 -7.33 -6.88
CA HIS A 20 -3.64 -8.15 -5.75
C HIS A 20 -4.76 -7.46 -4.94
N ASN A 21 -4.53 -6.22 -4.50
CA ASN A 21 -5.51 -5.41 -3.77
C ASN A 21 -5.29 -3.92 -4.08
N TYR A 22 -6.35 -3.11 -3.93
CA TYR A 22 -6.25 -1.65 -3.95
C TYR A 22 -7.20 -1.03 -2.93
N GLY A 23 -6.92 0.20 -2.51
CA GLY A 23 -7.74 0.93 -1.55
C GLY A 23 -7.18 2.30 -1.22
N GLN A 24 -7.92 3.05 -0.40
CA GLN A 24 -7.51 4.34 0.13
C GLN A 24 -7.82 4.37 1.63
N GLU A 25 -6.94 4.99 2.41
CA GLU A 25 -7.14 5.19 3.84
C GLU A 25 -6.97 6.67 4.19
N LEU A 26 -7.86 7.19 5.03
CA LEU A 26 -7.71 8.50 5.65
C LEU A 26 -7.08 8.30 7.03
N CYS A 27 -5.79 8.60 7.15
CA CYS A 27 -5.05 8.39 8.38
C CYS A 27 -5.27 9.54 9.37
N MET A 28 -5.59 9.20 10.61
CA MET A 28 -5.55 10.13 11.73
C MET A 28 -4.09 10.51 12.07
N PRO A 29 -3.82 11.67 12.70
CA PRO A 29 -2.48 12.01 13.18
C PRO A 29 -1.91 10.89 14.05
N ASN A 30 -0.64 10.54 13.82
CA ASN A 30 0.09 9.44 14.49
C ASN A 30 -0.46 8.02 14.25
N HIS A 31 -1.40 7.81 13.32
CA HIS A 31 -1.76 6.47 12.87
C HIS A 31 -0.49 5.75 12.36
N PHE A 32 -0.32 4.50 12.76
CA PHE A 32 0.81 3.66 12.37
C PHE A 32 0.36 2.23 12.07
N TYR A 33 0.98 1.62 11.06
CA TYR A 33 0.79 0.23 10.70
C TYR A 33 2.14 -0.49 10.60
N GLY A 34 2.25 -1.66 11.22
CA GLY A 34 3.42 -2.52 11.17
C GLY A 34 4.17 -2.65 12.51
N PRO A 35 5.38 -3.23 12.51
CA PRO A 35 6.08 -3.81 11.35
C PRO A 35 5.30 -5.01 10.77
N ALA A 36 5.27 -5.15 9.45
CA ALA A 36 4.57 -6.24 8.78
C ALA A 36 5.30 -6.65 7.50
N ILE A 37 5.30 -7.95 7.21
CA ILE A 37 5.82 -8.54 5.96
C ILE A 37 4.63 -9.10 5.19
N ARG A 38 4.63 -8.94 3.87
CA ARG A 38 3.60 -9.46 2.96
C ARG A 38 4.27 -10.21 1.82
N GLU A 39 3.54 -11.14 1.23
CA GLU A 39 3.99 -11.92 0.06
C GLU A 39 3.86 -11.16 -1.27
N TYR A 40 3.36 -9.92 -1.24
CA TYR A 40 3.17 -9.05 -2.40
C TYR A 40 3.58 -7.61 -2.09
N TYR A 41 3.84 -6.84 -3.15
CA TYR A 41 4.22 -5.43 -3.06
C TYR A 41 3.00 -4.50 -2.98
N LEU A 42 3.18 -3.37 -2.28
CA LEU A 42 2.19 -2.29 -2.20
C LEU A 42 2.80 -1.00 -2.73
N LEU A 43 2.09 -0.36 -3.65
CA LEU A 43 2.38 1.01 -4.06
C LEU A 43 1.49 1.97 -3.27
N HIS A 44 2.10 2.79 -2.41
CA HIS A 44 1.39 3.82 -1.64
C HIS A 44 1.63 5.20 -2.26
N TYR A 45 0.55 5.90 -2.61
CA TYR A 45 0.58 7.27 -3.12
C TYR A 45 -0.08 8.23 -2.13
N ILE A 46 0.60 9.32 -1.78
CA ILE A 46 0.08 10.26 -0.77
C ILE A 46 -0.73 11.35 -1.47
N LYS A 47 -2.05 11.24 -1.43
CA LYS A 47 -2.95 12.25 -2.02
C LYS A 47 -2.93 13.58 -1.24
N LYS A 48 -2.80 13.53 0.09
CA LYS A 48 -2.71 14.70 1.00
C LYS A 48 -1.98 14.31 2.29
N GLY A 49 -1.27 15.27 2.89
CA GLY A 49 -0.59 15.08 4.19
C GLY A 49 0.88 14.70 4.06
N LYS A 50 1.43 14.21 5.17
CA LYS A 50 2.82 13.76 5.33
C LYS A 50 2.93 12.71 6.42
N GLY A 51 3.99 11.92 6.39
CA GLY A 51 4.25 10.87 7.38
C GLY A 51 5.70 10.40 7.36
N VAL A 52 5.95 9.30 8.05
CA VAL A 52 7.28 8.66 8.11
C VAL A 52 7.14 7.21 7.67
N PHE A 53 7.90 6.84 6.63
CA PHE A 53 8.05 5.45 6.23
C PHE A 53 9.34 4.88 6.84
N LYS A 54 9.23 3.78 7.59
CA LYS A 54 10.37 3.18 8.30
C LYS A 54 10.81 1.89 7.61
N LEU A 55 12.10 1.82 7.26
CA LEU A 55 12.76 0.69 6.61
C LEU A 55 13.94 0.24 7.49
N GLY A 56 13.70 -0.72 8.38
CA GLY A 56 14.70 -1.12 9.38
C GLY A 56 15.10 0.08 10.24
N THR A 57 16.37 0.48 10.18
CA THR A 57 16.91 1.65 10.90
C THR A 57 16.71 2.98 10.16
N ARG A 58 16.27 2.95 8.90
CA ARG A 58 16.11 4.17 8.08
C ARG A 58 14.69 4.71 8.22
N ASN A 59 14.60 6.02 8.47
CA ASN A 59 13.34 6.75 8.46
C ASN A 59 13.31 7.70 7.25
N LEU A 60 12.25 7.62 6.45
CA LEU A 60 12.04 8.47 5.29
C LEU A 60 10.83 9.37 5.54
N HIS A 61 11.03 10.68 5.46
CA HIS A 61 9.93 11.64 5.51
C HIS A 61 9.26 11.70 4.14
N VAL A 62 7.99 11.31 4.10
CA VAL A 62 7.19 11.28 2.87
C VAL A 62 6.05 12.29 2.97
N LYS A 63 5.67 12.85 1.83
CA LYS A 63 4.61 13.86 1.71
C LYS A 63 3.87 13.67 0.40
N ARG A 64 2.81 14.45 0.18
CA ARG A 64 2.06 14.48 -1.08
C ARG A 64 2.97 14.43 -2.31
N GLY A 65 2.64 13.54 -3.24
CA GLY A 65 3.44 13.15 -4.40
C GLY A 65 3.70 11.65 -4.37
#